data_AF-A0A7Y0SBS5-F1
#
_entry.id   AF-A0A7Y0SBS5-F1
#
_cell.length_a   1.000
_cell.length_b   1.000
_cell.length_c   1.000
_cell.angle_alpha   90.00
_cell.angle_beta   90.00
_cell.angle_gamma   90.00
#
_symmetry.space_group_name_H-M   'P 1'
#
loop_
_entity.id
_entity.type
_entity.pdbx_description
1 polymer ?
#
loop_
_entity_poly.entity_id
_entity_poly.type
_entity_poly.pdbx_seq_one_letter_code
_entity_poly.pdbx_strand_id
1 'polypeptide(L)'
;DGLFVDADDRAIRWMFKLYPWEFMFEEEYAKYLATANVNWLEPMWKSILSNKALLPLLWERFPNHPNLLPAYFANDSKANTMRDYVIKPLFSREGANIE
;
A
#
# COMPACT_ATOMS: atom_id res chain seq x y z
N ASP A 1 23.08 10.70 -15.05
CA ASP A 1 21.88 10.07 -15.66
C ASP A 1 20.78 9.65 -14.69
N GLY A 2 20.95 9.79 -13.37
CA GLY A 2 19.89 9.44 -12.40
C GLY A 2 19.48 7.96 -12.41
N LEU A 3 20.34 7.10 -12.93
CA LEU A 3 20.13 5.66 -13.00
C LEU A 3 20.57 5.03 -11.69
N PHE A 4 19.79 4.06 -11.20
CA PHE A 4 20.29 3.12 -10.22
C PHE A 4 21.23 2.13 -10.91
N VAL A 5 22.33 1.82 -10.24
CA VAL A 5 23.35 0.88 -10.70
C VAL A 5 23.59 -0.20 -9.66
N ASP A 6 24.06 -1.36 -10.08
CA ASP A 6 24.56 -2.40 -9.18
C ASP A 6 26.00 -2.10 -8.72
N ALA A 7 26.60 -3.03 -7.97
CA ALA A 7 27.96 -2.88 -7.46
C ALA A 7 29.06 -2.92 -8.55
N ASP A 8 28.71 -3.35 -9.77
CA ASP A 8 29.61 -3.38 -10.94
C ASP A 8 29.32 -2.20 -11.90
N ASP A 9 28.66 -1.15 -11.43
CA ASP A 9 28.22 0.04 -12.19
C ASP A 9 27.28 -0.27 -13.37
N ARG A 10 26.60 -1.44 -13.36
CA ARG A 10 25.62 -1.77 -14.41
C ARG A 10 24.28 -1.13 -14.10
N ALA A 11 23.74 -0.42 -15.09
CA ALA A 11 22.42 0.21 -14.97
C ALA A 11 21.32 -0.84 -14.73
N ILE A 12 20.58 -0.65 -13.64
CA ILE A 12 19.39 -1.44 -13.31
C ILE A 12 18.25 -0.92 -14.18
N ARG A 13 17.68 -1.78 -15.02
CA ARG A 13 16.53 -1.44 -15.89
C ARG A 13 15.22 -2.07 -15.43
N TRP A 14 15.32 -3.15 -14.68
CA TRP A 14 14.20 -3.88 -14.09
C TRP A 14 14.55 -4.22 -12.65
N MET A 15 13.60 -4.03 -11.74
CA MET A 15 13.79 -4.33 -10.33
C MET A 15 12.58 -5.08 -9.79
N PHE A 16 12.83 -6.29 -9.31
CA PHE A 16 11.90 -7.03 -8.46
C PHE A 16 12.31 -6.83 -6.99
N LYS A 17 11.35 -6.58 -6.12
CA LYS A 17 11.60 -6.40 -4.68
C LYS A 17 10.55 -7.09 -3.84
N LEU A 18 10.99 -7.65 -2.71
CA LEU A 18 10.11 -8.04 -1.60
C LEU A 18 9.89 -6.89 -0.61
N TYR A 19 10.73 -5.86 -0.69
CA TYR A 19 10.65 -4.71 0.20
C TYR A 19 9.40 -3.86 -0.12
N PRO A 20 8.57 -3.48 0.88
CA PRO A 20 7.31 -2.75 0.68
C PRO A 20 7.50 -1.40 -0.02
N TRP A 21 6.48 -0.95 -0.75
CA TRP A 21 6.50 0.40 -1.34
C TRP A 21 6.37 1.48 -0.27
N GLU A 22 5.55 1.22 0.74
CA GLU A 22 5.28 2.10 1.86
C GLU A 22 6.58 2.51 2.56
N PHE A 23 7.49 1.57 2.78
CA PHE A 23 8.79 1.85 3.42
C PHE A 23 9.73 2.61 2.48
N MET A 24 9.79 2.22 1.20
CA MET A 24 10.60 2.95 0.22
C MET A 24 10.17 4.41 0.06
N PHE A 25 8.90 4.74 0.30
CA PHE A 25 8.40 6.11 0.25
C PHE A 25 8.78 6.95 1.47
N GLU A 26 9.09 6.31 2.60
CA GLU A 26 9.53 6.98 3.83
C GLU A 26 11.05 7.19 3.87
N GLU A 27 11.80 6.47 3.03
CA GLU A 27 13.26 6.54 2.99
C GLU A 27 13.78 7.81 2.28
N GLU A 28 14.99 8.23 2.63
CA GLU A 28 15.64 9.41 2.02
C GLU A 28 15.78 9.28 0.48
N TYR A 29 15.89 8.04 -0.01
CA TYR A 29 16.02 7.74 -1.44
C TYR A 29 14.69 7.81 -2.20
N ALA A 30 13.55 7.99 -1.53
CA ALA A 30 12.22 8.09 -2.16
C ALA A 30 12.17 9.13 -3.28
N LYS A 31 12.90 10.25 -3.09
CA LYS A 31 12.99 11.36 -4.06
C LYS A 31 13.52 10.97 -5.43
N TYR A 32 14.25 9.85 -5.53
CA TYR A 32 14.82 9.36 -6.79
C TYR A 32 13.93 8.34 -7.50
N LEU A 33 12.94 7.75 -6.82
CA LEU A 33 12.13 6.66 -7.36
C LEU A 33 11.32 7.07 -8.60
N ALA A 34 10.81 8.30 -8.61
CA ALA A 34 9.98 8.82 -9.71
C ALA A 34 10.79 9.11 -10.98
N THR A 35 12.08 9.44 -10.84
CA THR A 35 12.96 9.78 -11.97
C THR A 35 13.89 8.64 -12.35
N ALA A 36 14.01 7.61 -11.51
CA ALA A 36 14.78 6.42 -11.80
C ALA A 36 14.17 5.73 -13.03
N ASN A 37 14.95 5.63 -14.11
CA ASN A 37 14.54 4.96 -15.35
C ASN A 37 14.58 3.42 -15.18
N VAL A 38 13.76 2.93 -14.24
CA VAL A 38 13.65 1.55 -13.78
C VAL A 38 12.21 1.09 -13.93
N ASN A 39 12.03 -0.08 -14.51
CA ASN A 39 10.75 -0.78 -14.52
C ASN A 39 10.60 -1.58 -13.23
N TRP A 40 9.62 -1.22 -12.41
CA TRP A 40 9.42 -1.84 -11.10
C TRP A 40 8.41 -2.98 -11.16
N LEU A 41 8.75 -4.11 -10.55
CA LEU A 41 7.86 -5.22 -10.29
C LEU A 41 7.75 -5.42 -8.77
N GLU A 42 6.63 -5.10 -8.14
CA GLU A 42 5.39 -4.50 -8.65
C GLU A 42 5.49 -2.97 -8.84
N PRO A 43 4.66 -2.33 -9.69
CA PRO A 43 4.74 -0.89 -9.92
C PRO A 43 4.31 -0.06 -8.71
N MET A 44 4.78 1.20 -8.63
CA MET A 44 4.53 2.12 -7.50
C MET A 44 3.05 2.26 -7.13
N TRP A 45 2.17 2.38 -8.13
CA TRP A 45 0.73 2.57 -7.90
C TRP A 45 0.06 1.38 -7.21
N LYS A 46 0.68 0.19 -7.20
CA LYS A 46 0.13 -0.97 -6.49
C LYS A 46 0.09 -0.75 -4.97
N SER A 47 0.89 0.16 -4.43
CA SER A 47 0.81 0.62 -3.03
C SER A 47 -0.58 1.13 -2.63
N ILE A 48 -1.34 1.68 -3.58
CA ILE A 48 -2.72 2.12 -3.34
C ILE A 48 -3.64 0.92 -3.15
N LEU A 49 -3.44 -0.14 -3.96
CA LEU A 49 -4.26 -1.34 -3.89
C LEU A 49 -3.98 -2.20 -2.66
N SER A 50 -2.76 -2.16 -2.12
CA SER A 50 -2.40 -2.85 -0.87
C SER A 50 -2.82 -2.10 0.39
N ASN A 51 -3.25 -0.84 0.27
CA ASN A 51 -3.61 -0.02 1.42
C ASN A 51 -5.03 -0.35 1.92
N LYS A 52 -5.17 -0.60 3.23
CA LYS A 52 -6.48 -0.91 3.84
C LYS A 52 -7.47 0.25 3.80
N ALA A 53 -7.01 1.48 3.58
CA ALA A 53 -7.87 2.64 3.33
C ALA A 53 -8.78 2.44 2.10
N LEU A 54 -8.43 1.51 1.21
CA LEU A 54 -9.28 1.15 0.08
C LEU A 54 -10.54 0.41 0.50
N LEU A 55 -10.54 -0.30 1.63
CA LEU A 55 -11.69 -1.13 2.05
C LEU A 55 -12.95 -0.30 2.36
N PRO A 56 -12.89 0.78 3.17
CA PRO A 56 -14.06 1.65 3.36
C PRO A 56 -14.58 2.25 2.05
N LEU A 57 -13.69 2.66 1.15
CA LEU A 57 -14.06 3.24 -0.14
C LEU A 57 -14.73 2.23 -1.08
N LEU A 58 -14.25 0.97 -1.07
CA LEU A 58 -14.89 -0.12 -1.82
C LEU A 58 -16.27 -0.43 -1.24
N TRP A 59 -16.41 -0.48 0.08
CA TRP A 59 -17.70 -0.72 0.73
C TRP A 59 -18.71 0.40 0.46
N GLU A 60 -18.29 1.65 0.53
CA GLU A 60 -19.12 2.82 0.21
C GLU A 60 -19.64 2.76 -1.24
N ARG A 61 -18.76 2.39 -2.19
CA ARG A 61 -19.11 2.38 -3.61
C ARG A 61 -19.90 1.15 -4.04
N PHE A 62 -19.71 0.01 -3.37
CA PHE A 62 -20.33 -1.27 -3.70
C PHE A 62 -20.99 -1.90 -2.47
N PRO A 63 -22.02 -1.25 -1.88
CA PRO A 63 -22.67 -1.74 -0.68
C PRO A 63 -23.30 -3.11 -0.93
N ASN A 64 -23.19 -4.02 0.04
CA ASN A 64 -23.71 -5.39 0.00
C ASN A 64 -23.10 -6.30 -1.09
N HIS A 65 -21.95 -5.95 -1.64
CA HIS A 65 -21.22 -6.85 -2.55
C HIS A 65 -20.84 -8.16 -1.81
N PRO A 66 -21.05 -9.35 -2.40
CA PRO A 66 -20.92 -10.64 -1.68
C PRO A 66 -19.50 -10.93 -1.16
N ASN A 67 -18.47 -10.29 -1.73
CA ASN A 67 -17.08 -10.45 -1.31
C ASN A 67 -16.54 -9.28 -0.45
N LEU A 68 -17.37 -8.28 -0.11
CA LEU A 68 -16.95 -7.16 0.72
C LEU A 68 -17.57 -7.28 2.12
N LEU A 69 -16.78 -6.94 3.12
CA LEU A 69 -17.27 -6.74 4.49
C LEU A 69 -17.49 -5.24 4.73
N PRO A 70 -18.45 -4.88 5.61
CA PRO A 70 -18.56 -3.51 6.10
C PRO A 70 -17.22 -3.03 6.67
N ALA A 71 -16.74 -1.92 6.14
CA ALA A 71 -15.50 -1.29 6.55
C ALA A 71 -15.71 0.22 6.62
N TYR A 72 -15.17 0.85 7.66
CA TYR A 72 -15.33 2.27 7.94
C TYR A 72 -14.01 2.84 8.46
N PHE A 73 -13.79 4.14 8.25
CA PHE A 73 -12.75 4.84 8.99
C PHE A 73 -13.20 5.03 10.45
N ALA A 74 -12.24 5.11 11.38
CA ALA A 74 -12.53 5.19 12.81
C ALA A 74 -13.38 6.42 13.21
N ASN A 75 -13.34 7.48 12.41
CA ASN A 75 -14.12 8.71 12.62
C ASN A 75 -15.47 8.72 11.87
N ASP A 76 -15.85 7.65 11.17
CA ASP A 76 -17.15 7.54 10.52
C ASP A 76 -18.22 7.16 11.55
N SER A 77 -19.33 7.91 11.59
CA SER A 77 -20.44 7.64 12.50
C SER A 77 -21.08 6.26 12.30
N LYS A 78 -21.00 5.70 11.09
CA LYS A 78 -21.47 4.35 10.76
C LYS A 78 -20.63 3.26 11.41
N ALA A 79 -19.38 3.54 11.78
CA ALA A 79 -18.54 2.58 12.50
C ALA A 79 -19.19 2.14 13.82
N ASN A 80 -19.93 3.03 14.48
CA ASN A 80 -20.67 2.74 15.72
C ASN A 80 -21.79 1.70 15.57
N THR A 81 -22.17 1.35 14.33
CA THR A 81 -23.17 0.31 14.07
C THR A 81 -22.60 -1.10 14.11
N MET A 82 -21.27 -1.24 14.08
CA MET A 82 -20.60 -2.54 14.12
C MET A 82 -20.56 -3.10 15.55
N ARG A 83 -20.87 -4.39 15.69
CA ARG A 83 -20.81 -5.11 16.97
C ARG A 83 -19.51 -5.90 17.11
N ASP A 84 -19.16 -6.64 16.06
CA ASP A 84 -17.95 -7.44 15.97
C ASP A 84 -17.10 -6.90 14.81
N TYR A 85 -15.92 -6.37 15.12
CA TYR A 85 -15.01 -5.80 14.14
C TYR A 85 -13.57 -5.99 14.58
N VAL A 86 -12.66 -5.75 13.65
CA VAL A 86 -11.22 -5.70 13.91
C VAL A 86 -10.70 -4.33 13.53
N ILE A 87 -9.79 -3.78 14.33
CA ILE A 87 -9.09 -2.55 14.01
C ILE A 87 -7.82 -2.92 13.26
N LYS A 88 -7.64 -2.34 12.07
CA LYS A 88 -6.46 -2.57 11.24
C LYS A 88 -5.77 -1.25 10.92
N PRO A 89 -4.49 -1.07 11.27
CA PRO A 89 -3.74 0.07 10.79
C PRO A 89 -3.63 0.06 9.26
N LEU A 90 -3.67 1.27 8.66
CA LEU A 90 -3.62 1.45 7.21
C LEU A 90 -2.34 0.83 6.62
N PHE A 91 -1.21 1.15 7.24
CA PHE A 91 0.11 0.65 6.91
C PHE A 91 0.53 -0.42 7.93
N SER A 92 0.01 -1.64 7.75
CA SER A 92 0.48 -2.81 8.50
C SER A 92 0.48 -4.05 7.62
N ARG A 93 1.36 -5.00 7.93
CA ARG A 93 1.52 -6.26 7.21
C ARG A 93 1.52 -7.43 8.20
N GLU A 94 1.32 -8.64 7.69
CA GLU A 94 1.53 -9.90 8.44
C GLU A 94 0.73 -10.03 9.76
N GLY A 95 -0.44 -9.39 9.84
CA GLY A 95 -1.26 -9.44 11.06
C GLY A 95 -0.69 -8.62 12.23
N ALA A 96 0.30 -7.74 11.98
CA ALA A 96 0.78 -6.82 12.98
C ALA A 96 -0.31 -5.84 13.40
N ASN A 97 -0.39 -5.61 14.72
CA ASN A 97 -1.25 -4.61 15.36
C ASN A 97 -2.74 -4.77 14.99
N ILE A 98 -3.22 -6.02 14.99
CA ILE A 98 -4.65 -6.31 14.88
C ILE A 98 -5.22 -6.36 16.29
N GLU A 99 -6.23 -5.52 16.55
CA GLU A 99 -7.05 -5.52 17.78
C GLU A 99 -8.49 -5.91 17.45
#